data_AF-A0A957F0E3-F1
#
_entry.id   AF-A0A957F0E3-F1
#
_cell.length_a   1.000
_cell.length_b   1.000
_cell.length_c   1.000
_cell.angle_alpha   90.00
_cell.angle_beta   90.00
_cell.angle_gamma   90.00
#
_symmetry.space_group_name_H-M   'P 1'
#
loop_
_entity.id
_entity.type
_entity.pdbx_description
1 polymer ?
#
loop_
_entity_poly.entity_id
_entity_poly.type
_entity_poly.pdbx_seq_one_letter_code
_entity_poly.pdbx_strand_id
1 'polypeptide(L)'
;QRKRRLATFSLTRWLGWGKEPAAPAANPERQLVAKEEQSAIWTAVQSLSPPLREAIVLRHWGGAAGDGHTYREIADIVGCPIGTAQSRVRLAYQQLSQRLAASELALLAEENWS
;
A
#
# COMPACT_ATOMS: atom_id res chain seq x y z
N GLN A 1 -1.29 -31.82 -24.29
CA GLN A 1 0.14 -31.97 -23.91
C GLN A 1 0.89 -30.77 -24.53
N ARG A 2 1.87 -30.04 -23.97
CA ARG A 2 2.75 -30.14 -22.79
C ARG A 2 3.46 -28.76 -22.59
N LYS A 3 3.52 -28.30 -21.33
CA LYS A 3 4.64 -27.63 -20.59
C LYS A 3 5.30 -26.31 -21.07
N ARG A 4 5.03 -25.26 -20.25
CA ARG A 4 5.86 -24.14 -19.74
C ARG A 4 7.36 -24.12 -20.13
N ARG A 5 7.87 -22.93 -20.47
CA ARG A 5 9.21 -22.47 -20.05
C ARG A 5 9.13 -21.01 -19.58
N LEU A 6 9.51 -20.83 -18.32
CA LEU A 6 9.54 -19.57 -17.59
C LEU A 6 10.59 -18.65 -18.22
N ALA A 7 10.19 -17.42 -18.55
CA ALA A 7 11.13 -16.38 -18.91
C ALA A 7 12.04 -16.13 -17.70
N THR A 8 13.32 -16.37 -17.91
CA THR A 8 14.42 -16.18 -16.97
C THR A 8 14.44 -14.72 -16.51
N PHE A 9 13.76 -14.41 -15.41
CA PHE A 9 13.98 -13.17 -14.71
C PHE A 9 15.40 -13.26 -14.11
N SER A 10 16.28 -12.39 -14.58
CA SER A 10 17.70 -12.43 -14.27
C SER A 10 17.96 -12.39 -12.76
N LEU A 11 18.77 -13.32 -12.27
CA LEU A 11 19.28 -13.36 -10.89
C LEU A 11 19.96 -12.02 -10.50
N THR A 12 20.52 -11.30 -11.48
CA THR A 12 21.13 -9.97 -11.32
C THR A 12 20.11 -8.91 -10.88
N ARG A 13 18.82 -9.08 -11.23
CA ARG A 13 17.72 -8.21 -10.76
C ARG A 13 17.23 -8.58 -9.37
N TRP A 14 17.37 -9.84 -8.97
CA TRP A 14 17.06 -10.31 -7.60
C TRP A 14 18.14 -9.93 -6.59
N LEU A 15 19.40 -9.86 -7.02
CA LEU A 15 20.56 -9.51 -6.18
C LEU A 15 20.86 -8.00 -6.09
N GLY A 16 20.04 -7.13 -6.70
CA GLY A 16 20.10 -5.68 -6.44
C GLY A 16 21.29 -4.91 -7.04
N TRP A 17 21.97 -5.41 -8.07
CA TRP A 17 23.12 -4.74 -8.71
C TRP A 17 22.80 -3.93 -9.97
N GLY A 18 21.60 -3.37 -10.07
CA GLY A 18 21.16 -2.62 -11.25
C GLY A 18 20.35 -1.36 -10.97
N LYS A 19 20.39 -0.85 -9.74
CA LYS A 19 19.94 0.50 -9.42
C LYS A 19 21.19 1.25 -9.00
N GLU A 20 21.55 2.28 -9.75
CA GLU A 20 22.50 3.28 -9.26
C GLU A 20 22.07 3.63 -7.83
N PRO A 21 22.94 3.50 -6.81
CA PRO A 21 22.57 3.93 -5.48
C PRO A 21 22.20 5.39 -5.58
N ALA A 22 20.92 5.70 -5.38
CA ALA A 22 20.49 7.07 -5.14
C ALA A 22 21.43 7.64 -4.06
N ALA A 23 22.00 8.80 -4.37
CA ALA A 23 23.07 9.51 -3.66
C ALA A 23 23.21 9.20 -2.15
N PRO A 24 24.45 9.20 -1.61
CA PRO A 24 24.69 8.83 -0.22
C PRO A 24 23.86 9.71 0.72
N ALA A 25 23.05 9.06 1.55
CA ALA A 25 22.52 9.59 2.80
C ALA A 25 21.94 11.02 2.72
N ALA A 26 20.75 11.18 2.13
CA ALA A 26 19.90 12.31 2.47
C ALA A 26 19.30 12.11 3.87
N ASN A 27 20.15 12.25 4.89
CA ASN A 27 19.83 12.41 6.31
C ASN A 27 19.25 11.16 7.03
N PRO A 28 20.05 10.43 7.84
CA PRO A 28 19.56 9.26 8.58
C PRO A 28 18.38 9.59 9.51
N GLU A 29 18.33 10.81 10.05
CA GLU A 29 17.18 11.33 10.80
C GLU A 29 15.88 11.37 9.98
N ARG A 30 15.93 11.76 8.69
CA ARG A 30 14.74 11.75 7.82
C ARG A 30 14.28 10.34 7.50
N GLN A 31 15.21 9.40 7.35
CA GLN A 31 14.86 7.98 7.16
C GLN A 31 14.24 7.37 8.41
N LEU A 32 14.68 7.78 9.59
CA LEU A 32 14.10 7.33 10.85
C LEU A 32 12.67 7.86 11.02
N VAL A 33 12.46 9.16 10.78
CA VAL A 33 11.13 9.79 10.82
C VAL A 33 10.17 9.10 9.84
N ALA A 34 10.58 8.89 8.58
CA ALA A 34 9.74 8.22 7.61
C ALA A 34 9.37 6.77 8.03
N LYS A 35 10.29 6.05 8.67
CA LYS A 35 10.01 4.71 9.21
C LYS A 35 9.03 4.75 10.38
N GLU A 36 9.16 5.73 11.26
CA GLU A 36 8.25 5.94 12.38
C GLU A 36 6.83 6.26 11.90
N GLU A 37 6.70 7.16 10.92
CA GLU A 37 5.43 7.52 10.27
C GLU A 37 4.78 6.30 9.59
N GLN A 38 5.54 5.52 8.84
CA GLN A 38 5.04 4.27 8.23
C GLN A 38 4.58 3.26 9.27
N SER A 39 5.31 3.13 10.38
CA SER A 39 4.94 2.23 11.49
C SER A 39 3.65 2.68 12.17
N ALA A 40 3.47 3.98 12.37
CA ALA A 40 2.25 4.56 12.94
C ALA A 40 1.04 4.30 12.03
N ILE A 41 1.19 4.52 10.72
CA ILE A 41 0.15 4.21 9.71
C ILE A 41 -0.23 2.73 9.78
N TRP A 42 0.75 1.82 9.74
CA TRP A 42 0.47 0.39 9.76
C TRP A 42 -0.22 -0.05 11.06
N THR A 43 0.19 0.51 12.20
CA THR A 43 -0.44 0.26 13.50
C THR A 43 -1.90 0.75 13.51
N ALA A 44 -2.15 1.94 12.97
CA ALA A 44 -3.50 2.49 12.86
C ALA A 44 -4.38 1.64 11.92
N VAL A 45 -3.87 1.19 10.77
CA VAL A 45 -4.57 0.29 9.86
C VAL A 45 -4.93 -1.04 10.54
N GLN A 46 -4.00 -1.62 11.31
CA GLN A 46 -4.26 -2.85 12.06
C GLN A 46 -5.33 -2.69 13.15
N SER A 47 -5.55 -1.47 13.65
CA SER A 47 -6.61 -1.19 14.63
C SER A 47 -8.02 -1.11 14.03
N LEU A 48 -8.15 -1.05 12.70
CA LEU A 48 -9.43 -1.02 12.01
C LEU A 48 -10.15 -2.37 12.11
N SER A 49 -11.48 -2.35 12.04
CA SER A 49 -12.26 -3.59 11.91
C SER A 49 -11.90 -4.34 10.61
N PRO A 50 -12.02 -5.67 10.57
CA PRO A 50 -11.56 -6.46 9.43
C PRO A 50 -12.08 -5.97 8.07
N PRO A 51 -13.38 -5.62 7.89
CA PRO A 51 -13.88 -5.15 6.60
C PRO A 51 -13.33 -3.79 6.16
N LEU A 52 -13.00 -2.90 7.11
CA LEU A 52 -12.43 -1.59 6.82
C LEU A 52 -10.94 -1.70 6.50
N ARG A 53 -10.25 -2.53 7.29
CA ARG A 53 -8.83 -2.86 7.08
C ARG A 53 -8.61 -3.48 5.71
N GLU A 54 -9.40 -4.48 5.35
CA GLU A 54 -9.31 -5.14 4.05
C GLU A 54 -9.52 -4.14 2.90
N ALA A 55 -10.56 -3.30 2.99
CA ALA A 55 -10.86 -2.31 1.96
C ALA A 55 -9.75 -1.27 1.79
N ILE A 56 -9.19 -0.74 2.89
CA ILE A 56 -8.11 0.25 2.81
C ILE A 56 -6.78 -0.40 2.38
N VAL A 57 -6.53 -1.66 2.77
CA VAL A 57 -5.34 -2.38 2.34
C VAL A 57 -5.36 -2.63 0.84
N LEU A 58 -6.49 -3.12 0.32
CA LEU A 58 -6.66 -3.31 -1.13
C LEU A 58 -6.57 -1.98 -1.89
N ARG A 59 -7.07 -0.89 -1.29
CA ARG A 59 -7.05 0.44 -1.91
C ARG A 59 -5.64 0.99 -2.13
N HIS A 60 -4.64 0.56 -1.37
CA HIS A 60 -3.29 1.16 -1.43
C HIS A 60 -2.17 0.18 -1.71
N TRP A 61 -2.32 -1.12 -1.41
CA TRP A 61 -1.21 -2.09 -1.46
C TRP A 61 -1.48 -3.36 -2.28
N GLY A 62 -2.66 -3.53 -2.88
CA GLY A 62 -3.09 -4.81 -3.47
C GLY A 62 -2.97 -4.98 -4.99
N GLY A 63 -2.81 -3.91 -5.77
CA GLY A 63 -3.03 -3.96 -7.23
C GLY A 63 -1.89 -4.55 -8.06
N ALA A 64 -2.21 -4.83 -9.32
CA ALA A 64 -1.39 -5.66 -10.23
C ALA A 64 -0.02 -5.04 -10.62
N ALA A 65 0.18 -3.75 -10.36
CA ALA A 65 1.39 -3.01 -10.73
C ALA A 65 2.07 -2.31 -9.53
N GLY A 66 1.68 -2.64 -8.30
CA GLY A 66 2.07 -1.87 -7.11
C GLY A 66 1.09 -0.75 -6.79
N ASP A 67 0.28 -0.33 -7.77
CA ASP A 67 -0.82 0.61 -7.58
C ASP A 67 -1.94 0.01 -6.71
N GLY A 68 -2.71 0.88 -6.07
CA GLY A 68 -3.92 0.49 -5.34
C GLY A 68 -5.06 -0.02 -6.22
N HIS A 69 -5.94 -0.87 -5.69
CA HIS A 69 -7.15 -1.29 -6.40
C HIS A 69 -8.19 -0.16 -6.53
N THR A 70 -8.87 -0.12 -7.68
CA THR A 70 -10.06 0.70 -7.87
C THR A 70 -11.21 0.22 -6.98
N TYR A 71 -12.19 1.08 -6.71
CA TYR A 71 -13.37 0.68 -5.92
C TYR A 71 -14.15 -0.49 -6.52
N ARG A 72 -14.12 -0.63 -7.86
CA ARG A 72 -14.76 -1.75 -8.55
C ARG A 72 -13.99 -3.04 -8.30
N GLU A 73 -12.67 -3.03 -8.45
CA GLU A 73 -11.85 -4.21 -8.17
C GLU A 73 -11.92 -4.62 -6.69
N ILE A 74 -11.94 -3.66 -5.76
CA ILE A 74 -12.16 -3.96 -4.33
C ILE A 74 -13.52 -4.64 -4.14
N ALA A 75 -14.57 -4.13 -4.78
CA ALA A 75 -15.91 -4.70 -4.70
C ALA A 75 -15.94 -6.14 -5.24
N ASP A 76 -15.27 -6.40 -6.36
CA ASP A 76 -15.18 -7.71 -6.99
C ASP A 76 -14.36 -8.70 -6.13
N ILE A 77 -13.23 -8.26 -5.56
CA ILE A 77 -12.37 -9.08 -4.69
C ILE A 77 -13.09 -9.47 -3.39
N VAL A 78 -13.77 -8.50 -2.76
CA VAL A 78 -14.44 -8.69 -1.47
C VAL A 78 -15.83 -9.31 -1.63
N GLY A 79 -16.38 -9.35 -2.84
CA GLY A 79 -17.72 -9.86 -3.12
C GLY A 79 -18.82 -8.98 -2.52
N CYS A 80 -18.68 -7.66 -2.61
CA CYS A 80 -19.66 -6.71 -2.07
C CYS A 80 -20.09 -5.67 -3.13
N PRO A 81 -21.22 -4.97 -2.96
CA PRO A 81 -21.60 -3.87 -3.86
C PRO A 81 -20.54 -2.76 -3.89
N ILE A 82 -20.36 -2.11 -5.04
CA ILE A 82 -19.39 -1.01 -5.19
C ILE A 82 -19.62 0.13 -4.19
N GLY A 83 -20.87 0.46 -3.88
CA GLY A 83 -21.20 1.47 -2.86
C GLY A 83 -20.79 1.05 -1.44
N THR A 84 -20.78 -0.25 -1.15
CA THR A 84 -20.27 -0.81 0.11
C THR A 84 -18.75 -0.72 0.17
N ALA A 85 -18.04 -1.05 -0.91
CA ALA A 85 -16.58 -0.88 -1.00
C ALA A 85 -16.18 0.59 -0.79
N GLN A 86 -16.84 1.52 -1.49
CA GLN A 86 -16.64 2.96 -1.31
C GLN A 86 -16.88 3.42 0.13
N SER A 87 -18.00 2.98 0.73
CA SER A 87 -18.34 3.33 2.11
C SER A 87 -17.33 2.77 3.10
N ARG A 88 -16.82 1.55 2.90
CA ARG A 88 -15.79 0.95 3.75
C ARG A 88 -14.48 1.73 3.66
N VAL A 89 -14.03 2.10 2.47
CA VAL A 89 -12.82 2.93 2.31
C VAL A 89 -13.01 4.29 2.98
N ARG A 90 -14.15 4.95 2.77
CA ARG A 90 -14.47 6.24 3.41
C ARG A 90 -14.46 6.14 4.93
N LEU A 91 -15.10 5.13 5.50
CA LEU A 91 -15.15 4.90 6.94
C LEU A 91 -13.77 4.53 7.52
N ALA A 92 -12.95 3.80 6.78
CA ALA A 92 -11.56 3.51 7.16
C ALA A 92 -10.77 4.82 7.30
N TYR A 93 -10.80 5.71 6.31
CA TYR A 93 -10.15 7.01 6.41
C TYR A 93 -10.67 7.86 7.58
N GLN A 94 -11.99 7.88 7.82
CA GLN A 94 -12.55 8.62 8.96
C GLN A 94 -12.05 8.10 10.32
N GLN A 95 -11.80 6.79 10.45
CA GLN A 95 -11.23 6.23 11.68
C GLN A 95 -9.73 6.46 11.77
N LEU A 96 -9.00 6.36 10.65
CA LEU A 96 -7.57 6.64 10.60
C LEU A 96 -7.29 8.12 10.92
N SER A 97 -8.13 9.04 10.45
CA SER A 97 -7.96 10.47 10.72
C SER A 97 -8.18 10.86 12.19
N GLN A 98 -8.74 9.97 13.01
CA GLN A 98 -8.85 10.18 14.45
C GLN A 98 -7.59 9.73 15.20
N ARG A 99 -6.70 8.99 14.54
CA ARG A 99 -5.52 8.35 15.14
C ARG A 99 -4.20 8.87 14.57
N LEU A 100 -4.22 9.33 13.33
CA LEU A 100 -3.05 9.77 12.59
C LEU A 100 -3.01 11.30 12.49
N ALA A 101 -1.82 11.85 12.50
CA ALA A 101 -1.52 13.24 12.18
C ALA A 101 -1.75 13.52 10.69
N ALA A 102 -1.85 14.80 10.33
CA ALA A 102 -2.07 15.23 8.95
C ALA A 102 -0.94 14.79 8.01
N SER A 103 0.32 14.77 8.47
CA SER A 103 1.47 14.30 7.69
C SER A 103 1.35 12.80 7.36
N GLU A 104 0.96 11.97 8.32
CA GLU A 104 0.78 10.53 8.14
C GLU A 104 -0.41 10.22 7.21
N LEU A 105 -1.50 11.00 7.30
CA LEU A 105 -2.62 10.89 6.36
C LEU A 105 -2.24 11.34 4.94
N ALA A 106 -1.35 12.33 4.81
CA ALA A 106 -0.86 12.76 3.51
C ALA A 106 -0.05 11.64 2.84
N LEU A 107 0.77 10.90 3.59
CA LEU A 107 1.49 9.74 3.05
C LEU A 107 0.53 8.67 2.50
N LEU A 108 -0.58 8.41 3.19
CA LEU A 108 -1.63 7.52 2.68
C LEU A 108 -2.30 8.03 1.40
N ALA A 109 -2.32 9.35 1.17
CA ALA A 109 -2.97 9.96 0.01
C ALA A 109 -2.02 10.18 -1.19
N GLU A 110 -0.74 10.43 -0.92
CA GLU A 110 0.28 10.76 -1.93
C GLU A 110 0.81 9.51 -2.64
N GLU A 111 0.79 8.34 -2.02
CA GLU A 111 1.30 7.13 -2.66
C GLU A 111 0.22 6.36 -3.43
N ASN A 112 0.01 6.78 -4.68
CA ASN A 112 -0.20 5.83 -5.76
C ASN A 112 1.16 5.15 -6.01
N TRP A 113 1.50 4.15 -5.17
CA TRP A 113 2.79 3.44 -5.16
C TRP A 113 3.12 2.88 -6.57
N SER A 114 3.95 3.59 -7.33
CA SER A 114 4.62 3.09 -8.56
C SER A 114 5.98 2.47 -8.24
#